data_AF-A0A9E6SEK4-F1
#
_entry.id   AF-A0A9E6SEK4-F1
#
_cell.length_a   1.000
_cell.length_b   1.000
_cell.length_c   1.000
_cell.angle_alpha   90.00
_cell.angle_beta   90.00
_cell.angle_gamma   90.00
#
_symmetry.space_group_name_H-M   'P 1'
#
loop_
_entity.id
_entity.type
_entity.pdbx_description
1 polymer ?
#
loop_
_entity_poly.entity_id
_entity_poly.type
_entity_poly.pdbx_seq_one_letter_code
_entity_poly.pdbx_strand_id
1 'polypeptide(L)'
;MLKLLTLEDFTPFVNTTFSASLTVGNTEFVLVEARPLQAAPNAELMRAPFSLLFRSGAAVLFPQQTYMVRHSTIGEFALFLVPIAQEKDGFIYQAVFN
;
A
#
# COMPACT_ATOMS: atom_id res chain seq x y z
N MET A 1 -16.66 -1.32 13.85
CA MET A 1 -16.96 -1.99 12.57
C MET A 1 -15.70 -1.89 11.72
N LEU A 2 -15.10 -3.00 11.27
CA LEU A 2 -13.93 -2.97 10.39
C LEU A 2 -14.40 -2.49 9.00
N LYS A 3 -13.90 -1.34 8.53
CA LYS A 3 -14.18 -0.87 7.18
C LYS A 3 -13.41 -1.75 6.19
N LEU A 4 -14.11 -2.35 5.24
CA LEU A 4 -13.48 -3.01 4.11
C LEU A 4 -12.93 -1.94 3.17
N LEU A 5 -11.61 -1.91 2.97
CA LEU A 5 -10.98 -1.01 2.02
C LEU A 5 -11.24 -1.50 0.60
N THR A 6 -11.50 -0.64 -0.37
CA THR A 6 -11.64 -1.02 -1.79
C THR A 6 -10.64 -0.29 -2.66
N LEU A 7 -10.55 -0.63 -3.96
CA LEU A 7 -9.65 0.08 -4.87
C LEU A 7 -9.99 1.57 -4.94
N GLU A 8 -11.29 1.89 -4.93
CA GLU A 8 -11.83 3.25 -4.99
C GLU A 8 -11.44 4.11 -3.79
N ASP A 9 -11.15 3.49 -2.64
CA ASP A 9 -10.61 4.21 -1.47
C ASP A 9 -9.20 4.78 -1.73
N PHE A 10 -8.46 4.24 -2.70
CA PHE A 10 -7.05 4.61 -2.97
C PHE A 10 -6.84 5.32 -4.30
N THR A 11 -7.63 5.03 -5.33
CA THR A 11 -7.46 5.63 -6.67
C THR A 11 -7.36 7.17 -6.67
N PRO A 12 -8.15 7.92 -5.87
CA PRO A 12 -8.05 9.38 -5.82
C PRO A 12 -6.75 9.90 -5.20
N PHE A 13 -5.98 9.04 -4.50
CA PHE A 13 -4.82 9.40 -3.70
C PHE A 13 -3.50 8.87 -4.28
N VAL A 14 -3.50 8.46 -5.55
CA VAL A 14 -2.26 8.22 -6.28
C VAL A 14 -1.45 9.53 -6.34
N ASN A 15 -0.14 9.41 -6.18
CA ASN A 15 0.86 10.46 -5.97
C ASN A 15 0.74 11.24 -4.65
N THR A 16 0.03 10.69 -3.65
CA THR A 16 0.00 11.25 -2.29
C THR A 16 0.81 10.41 -1.31
N THR A 17 1.14 11.02 -0.17
CA THR A 17 2.01 10.43 0.86
C THR A 17 1.20 9.73 1.96
N PHE A 18 1.66 8.54 2.30
CA PHE A 18 1.19 7.70 3.38
C PHE A 18 2.31 7.60 4.43
N SER A 19 2.04 8.03 5.67
CA SER A 19 3.00 7.94 6.77
C SER A 19 2.88 6.59 7.46
N ALA A 20 3.95 5.81 7.50
CA ALA A 20 4.03 4.54 8.21
C ALA A 20 4.81 4.69 9.53
N SER A 21 4.24 4.17 10.62
CA SER A 21 4.91 4.13 11.92
C SER A 21 5.96 3.02 11.95
N LEU A 22 7.14 3.32 12.49
CA LEU A 22 8.22 2.38 12.77
C LEU A 22 8.38 2.22 14.29
N THR A 23 9.22 1.27 14.72
CA THR A 23 9.60 1.17 16.14
C THR A 23 10.20 2.48 16.66
N VAL A 24 10.92 3.20 15.80
CA VAL A 24 11.50 4.51 16.09
C VAL A 24 11.15 5.46 14.95
N GLY A 25 10.25 6.40 15.21
CA GLY A 25 9.83 7.42 14.26
C GLY A 25 8.87 6.90 13.18
N ASN A 26 8.79 7.66 12.09
CA ASN A 26 7.91 7.38 10.96
C ASN A 26 8.71 7.40 9.65
N THR A 27 8.18 6.73 8.64
CA THR A 27 8.67 6.82 7.26
C THR A 27 7.51 7.15 6.31
N GLU A 28 7.85 7.66 5.14
CA GLU A 28 6.89 8.07 4.12
C GLU A 28 6.91 7.14 2.91
N PHE A 29 5.73 6.75 2.47
CA PHE A 29 5.50 5.99 1.26
C PHE A 29 4.58 6.78 0.33
N VAL A 30 4.98 7.00 -0.91
CA VAL A 30 4.12 7.64 -1.91
C VAL A 30 3.39 6.56 -2.70
N LEU A 31 2.05 6.60 -2.74
CA LEU A 31 1.27 5.70 -3.59
C LEU A 31 1.52 6.07 -5.05
N VAL A 32 2.15 5.21 -5.85
CA VAL A 32 2.47 5.49 -7.27
C VAL A 32 1.54 4.78 -8.24
N GLU A 33 0.88 3.69 -7.82
CA GLU A 33 -0.07 2.97 -8.64
C GLU A 33 -1.16 2.34 -7.77
N ALA A 34 -2.40 2.36 -8.25
CA ALA A 34 -3.50 1.58 -7.71
C ALA A 34 -4.25 0.93 -8.89
N ARG A 35 -4.28 -0.40 -8.96
CA ARG A 35 -4.89 -1.11 -10.10
C ARG A 35 -5.59 -2.40 -9.70
N PRO A 36 -6.64 -2.82 -10.43
CA PRO A 36 -7.25 -4.13 -10.23
C PRO A 36 -6.27 -5.25 -10.59
N LEU A 37 -6.42 -6.39 -9.95
CA LEU A 37 -5.78 -7.64 -10.32
C LEU A 37 -6.80 -8.56 -10.99
N GLN A 38 -6.33 -9.46 -11.84
CA GLN A 38 -7.21 -10.46 -12.43
C GLN A 38 -7.71 -11.40 -11.33
N ALA A 39 -9.03 -11.45 -11.15
CA ALA A 39 -9.66 -12.41 -10.27
C ALA A 39 -9.66 -13.80 -10.94
N ALA A 40 -9.49 -14.86 -10.15
CA ALA A 40 -9.66 -16.21 -10.66
C ALA A 40 -11.11 -16.41 -11.17
N PRO A 41 -11.36 -17.27 -12.18
CA PRO A 41 -12.69 -17.45 -12.78
C PRO A 41 -13.80 -17.83 -11.78
N ASN A 42 -13.46 -18.34 -10.60
CA ASN A 42 -14.40 -18.76 -9.56
C ASN A 42 -14.50 -17.78 -8.38
N ALA A 43 -14.00 -16.54 -8.54
CA ALA A 43 -13.90 -15.55 -7.47
C ALA A 43 -15.17 -14.70 -7.25
N GLU A 44 -16.32 -15.07 -7.82
CA GLU A 44 -17.58 -14.29 -7.74
C GLU A 44 -18.06 -14.00 -6.30
N LEU A 45 -17.55 -14.74 -5.31
CA LEU A 45 -17.84 -14.58 -3.89
C LEU A 45 -16.73 -13.85 -3.10
N MET A 46 -15.62 -13.47 -3.74
CA MET A 46 -14.50 -12.77 -3.11
C MET A 46 -14.47 -11.29 -3.51
N ARG A 47 -13.83 -10.47 -2.68
CA ARG A 47 -13.57 -9.07 -3.00
C ARG A 47 -12.75 -8.99 -4.28
N ALA A 48 -13.09 -8.04 -5.16
CA ALA A 48 -12.30 -7.80 -6.36
C ALA A 48 -10.85 -7.47 -5.95
N PRO A 49 -9.86 -8.30 -6.32
CA PRO A 49 -8.51 -8.11 -5.84
C PRO A 49 -7.88 -6.90 -6.54
N PHE A 50 -7.01 -6.21 -5.82
CA PHE A 50 -6.25 -5.10 -6.37
C PHE A 50 -4.87 -5.00 -5.74
N SER A 51 -3.98 -4.30 -6.44
CA SER A 51 -2.64 -4.00 -5.95
C SER A 51 -2.42 -2.51 -5.85
N LEU A 52 -1.69 -2.12 -4.82
CA LEU A 52 -1.13 -0.79 -4.66
C LEU A 52 0.40 -0.90 -4.76
N LEU A 53 1.03 0.01 -5.50
CA LEU A 53 2.48 0.20 -5.48
C LEU A 53 2.83 1.48 -4.76
N PHE A 54 3.79 1.39 -3.86
CA PHE A 54 4.31 2.51 -3.09
C PHE A 54 5.79 2.69 -3.36
N ARG A 55 6.25 3.93 -3.41
CA ARG A 55 7.66 4.28 -3.44
C ARG A 55 8.10 4.82 -2.08
N SER A 56 9.18 4.28 -1.54
CA SER A 56 9.92 4.89 -0.44
C SER A 56 11.12 5.65 -1.01
N GLY A 57 11.29 6.92 -0.61
CA GLY A 57 12.49 7.71 -0.91
C GLY A 57 13.65 7.48 0.06
N ALA A 58 13.50 6.58 1.04
CA ALA A 58 14.55 6.28 1.99
C ALA A 58 15.71 5.52 1.33
N ALA A 59 16.94 5.85 1.72
CA ALA A 59 18.15 5.15 1.27
C ALA A 59 18.30 3.74 1.87
N VAL A 60 17.39 3.34 2.77
CA VAL A 60 17.39 2.05 3.45
C VAL A 60 16.20 1.20 3.00
N LEU A 61 16.42 -0.11 2.95
CA LEU A 61 15.36 -1.09 2.69
C LEU A 61 14.55 -1.31 3.97
N PHE A 62 13.24 -1.09 3.89
CA PHE A 62 12.30 -1.47 4.93
C PHE A 62 11.88 -2.94 4.73
N PRO A 63 11.77 -3.73 5.80
CA PRO A 63 11.46 -5.16 5.67
C PRO A 63 10.00 -5.38 5.25
N GLN A 64 9.73 -6.57 4.74
CA GLN A 64 8.37 -7.05 4.48
C GLN A 64 7.64 -7.27 5.81
N GLN A 65 6.60 -6.47 6.06
CA GLN A 65 5.75 -6.59 7.26
C GLN A 65 4.47 -5.77 7.12
N THR A 66 3.60 -5.87 8.13
CA THR A 66 2.47 -4.97 8.29
C THR A 66 2.91 -3.69 8.97
N TYR A 67 2.67 -2.55 8.31
CA TYR A 67 2.88 -1.22 8.87
C TYR A 67 1.53 -0.63 9.31
N MET A 68 1.53 0.11 10.41
CA MET A 68 0.42 1.02 10.70
C MET A 68 0.64 2.28 9.87
N VAL A 69 -0.29 2.55 8.96
CA VAL A 69 -0.18 3.61 7.96
C VAL A 69 -1.30 4.61 8.16
N ARG A 70 -0.96 5.89 8.03
CA ARG A 70 -1.90 7.01 8.13
C ARG A 70 -1.89 7.82 6.84
N HIS A 71 -3.09 8.10 6.34
CA HIS A 71 -3.35 9.07 5.28
C HIS A 71 -4.39 10.09 5.77
N SER A 72 -4.27 11.35 5.35
CA SER A 72 -5.08 12.46 5.87
C SER A 72 -6.59 12.27 5.68
N THR A 73 -6.99 11.59 4.59
CA THR A 73 -8.40 11.41 4.21
C THR A 73 -8.92 10.00 4.48
N ILE A 74 -8.09 8.97 4.27
CA ILE A 74 -8.51 7.57 4.47
C ILE A 74 -8.51 7.21 5.97
N GLY A 75 -7.64 7.86 6.74
CA GLY A 75 -7.43 7.58 8.15
C GLY A 75 -6.24 6.66 8.38
N GLU A 76 -6.27 5.95 9.50
CA GLU A 76 -5.22 5.04 9.95
C GLU A 76 -5.66 3.57 9.77
N PHE A 77 -4.79 2.74 9.21
CA PHE A 77 -5.06 1.34 8.94
C PHE A 77 -3.76 0.52 8.84
N ALA A 78 -3.88 -0.79 9.03
CA ALA A 78 -2.77 -1.73 8.83
C ALA A 78 -2.59 -2.05 7.33
N LEU A 79 -1.37 -1.97 6.84
CA LEU A 79 -1.01 -2.26 5.45
C LEU A 79 0.19 -3.21 5.38
N PHE A 80 0.00 -4.37 4.76
CA PHE A 80 1.09 -5.31 4.51
C PHE A 80 1.89 -4.87 3.28
N LEU A 81 3.15 -4.48 3.48
CA LEU A 81 4.03 -4.01 2.43
C LEU A 81 5.14 -5.03 2.16
N VAL A 82 5.33 -5.35 0.90
CA VAL A 82 6.38 -6.25 0.40
C VAL A 82 7.32 -5.44 -0.51
N PRO A 83 8.64 -5.34 -0.23
CA PRO A 83 9.57 -4.73 -1.18
C PRO A 83 9.70 -5.62 -2.42
N ILE A 84 9.54 -5.05 -3.62
CA ILE A 84 9.55 -5.79 -4.88
C ILE A 84 10.64 -5.34 -5.86
N ALA A 85 11.19 -4.12 -5.69
CA ALA A 85 12.27 -3.61 -6.53
C ALA A 85 13.07 -2.52 -5.82
N GLN A 86 14.33 -2.37 -6.23
CA GLN A 86 15.15 -1.19 -5.93
C GLN A 86 15.20 -0.31 -7.18
N GLU A 87 14.99 0.98 -7.01
CA GLU A 87 15.10 2.00 -8.05
C GLU A 87 16.17 3.04 -7.71
N LYS A 88 16.48 3.94 -8.64
CA LYS A 88 17.48 5.01 -8.43
C LYS A 88 17.13 5.89 -7.23
N ASP A 89 15.83 6.14 -7.02
CA ASP A 89 15.31 7.07 -6.02
C ASP A 89 14.74 6.33 -4.79
N GLY A 90 15.12 5.07 -4.57
CA GLY A 90 14.74 4.30 -3.38
C GLY A 90 14.21 2.91 -3.70
N PHE A 91 13.07 2.53 -3.12
CA PHE A 91 12.53 1.17 -3.22
C PHE A 91 11.03 1.18 -3.53
N ILE A 92 10.58 0.19 -4.31
CA ILE A 92 9.16 -0.04 -4.60
C ILE A 92 8.63 -1.15 -3.71
N TYR A 93 7.46 -0.89 -3.14
CA TYR A 93 6.72 -1.79 -2.26
C TYR A 93 5.35 -2.07 -2.84
N GLN A 94 4.84 -3.27 -2.61
CA GLN A 94 3.52 -3.68 -3.04
C GLN A 94 2.66 -4.05 -1.83
N ALA A 95 1.40 -3.62 -1.87
CA ALA A 95 0.33 -4.18 -1.07
C ALA A 95 -0.68 -4.86 -1.99
N VAL A 96 -1.07 -6.10 -1.67
CA VAL A 96 -2.09 -6.85 -2.41
C VAL A 96 -3.28 -7.07 -1.50
N PHE A 97 -4.45 -6.81 -2.06
CA PHE A 97 -5.74 -6.92 -1.43
C PHE A 97 -6.54 -7.98 -2.18
N ASN A 98 -7.01 -9.02 -1.46
CA ASN A 98 -7.89 -10.08 -1.98
C ASN A 98 -9.30 -9.98 -1.39
#